data_AF-A0A934B8D2-F1
#
_entry.id   AF-A0A934B8D2-F1
#
_cell.length_a   1.000
_cell.length_b   1.000
_cell.length_c   1.000
_cell.angle_alpha   90.00
_cell.angle_beta   90.00
_cell.angle_gamma   90.00
#
_symmetry.space_group_name_H-M   'P 1'
#
loop_
_entity.id
_entity.type
_entity.pdbx_description
1 polymer ?
#
loop_
_entity_poly.entity_id
_entity_poly.type
_entity_poly.pdbx_seq_one_letter_code
_entity_poly.pdbx_strand_id
1 'polypeptide(L)'
;MKGTPMSSPAGTRWGLKAKLILSMLLVGVIPLVVGLGMAFWQGSQEIREVSGESFKALATEAARKLDLLLAEEIAHTARIANDPAIIRALEQRRDARGDSKSPTTALTDFEQRWKAKDAAAVKSIINNPLSTLLHEYFTGVHSAPGQLLPHVVRSSTKMLFLTDAQGTLVGTMTDHPAFRHQKTHWWQGAFNKAVGKLYIEDIRFEDQVNAYVFSISLPVMDSLRYEVVGVLHRVIDAKEFFSPATHVTRFGKTGHVMLIDTNGIVVSCPILPTGVPLSDPKLIPLVTPQHPGWVQASSDGHGGQDTSVIGFAPLPETSRATNGSIDNGAWHTFVWQSSDELFAPIQHLFTWVTVFGAVAVVLLASLGYVAAGRIVTPVRQLQLAAQSIGRGELRTPIQIHTGDELEDLAEEFNRMNQQLKAAFAGLTDQVKLKTQEVQVLQQSTDQI
;
A
#
# COMPACT_ATOMS: atom_id res chain seq x y z
N MET A 1 56.00 48.16 10.27
CA MET A 1 55.04 47.15 9.77
C MET A 1 54.32 47.73 8.55
N LYS A 2 54.61 47.22 7.35
CA LYS A 2 53.96 47.62 6.09
C LYS A 2 52.60 46.92 6.01
N GLY A 3 51.52 47.69 5.99
CA GLY A 3 50.18 47.17 5.75
C GLY A 3 50.02 46.75 4.29
N THR A 4 49.73 45.47 4.07
CA THR A 4 49.27 44.92 2.79
C THR A 4 47.82 45.36 2.55
N PRO A 5 47.46 45.86 1.36
CA PRO A 5 46.06 46.11 1.04
C PRO A 5 45.38 44.79 0.66
N MET A 6 44.27 44.48 1.33
CA MET A 6 43.36 43.39 0.96
C MET A 6 42.75 43.67 -0.41
N SER A 7 43.00 42.78 -1.37
CA SER A 7 42.30 42.75 -2.65
C SER A 7 40.87 42.23 -2.46
N SER A 8 39.88 43.08 -2.69
CA SER A 8 38.47 42.68 -2.78
C SER A 8 38.26 41.67 -3.93
N PRO A 9 37.37 40.66 -3.78
CA PRO A 9 37.14 39.70 -4.84
C PRO A 9 36.47 40.39 -6.04
N ALA A 10 37.05 40.24 -7.21
CA ALA A 10 36.50 40.74 -8.47
C ALA A 10 35.17 40.03 -8.75
N GLY A 11 34.06 40.68 -8.44
CA GLY A 11 32.73 40.18 -8.79
C GLY A 11 32.60 40.06 -10.31
N THR A 12 32.34 38.84 -10.79
CA THR A 12 32.13 38.52 -12.20
C THR A 12 31.03 39.43 -12.74
N ARG A 13 31.37 40.37 -13.64
CA ARG A 13 30.39 41.29 -14.23
C ARG A 13 29.70 40.62 -15.42
N TRP A 14 28.53 40.05 -15.19
CA TRP A 14 27.70 39.45 -16.24
C TRP A 14 27.20 40.54 -17.22
N GLY A 15 27.32 40.28 -18.52
CA GLY A 15 26.80 41.17 -19.58
C GLY A 15 25.27 41.24 -19.59
N LEU A 16 24.69 42.33 -20.12
CA LEU A 16 23.24 42.56 -20.13
C LEU A 16 22.46 41.41 -20.79
N LYS A 17 23.00 40.79 -21.85
CA LYS A 17 22.40 39.64 -22.53
C LYS A 17 22.18 38.46 -21.57
N ALA A 18 23.22 38.09 -20.82
CA ALA A 18 23.16 36.97 -19.90
C ALA A 18 22.20 37.26 -18.74
N LYS A 19 22.17 38.50 -18.24
CA LYS A 19 21.21 38.90 -17.19
C LYS A 19 19.76 38.78 -17.65
N LEU A 20 19.46 39.22 -18.88
CA LEU A 20 18.10 39.22 -19.44
C LEU A 20 17.59 37.79 -19.71
N ILE A 21 18.44 36.93 -20.27
CA ILE A 21 18.14 35.50 -20.44
C ILE A 21 17.93 34.84 -19.07
N LEU A 22 18.83 35.08 -18.12
CA LEU A 22 18.75 34.49 -16.78
C LEU A 22 17.48 34.93 -16.04
N SER A 23 17.11 36.21 -16.10
CA SER A 23 15.87 36.69 -15.47
C SER A 23 14.63 36.05 -16.09
N MET A 24 14.60 35.90 -17.42
CA MET A 24 13.47 35.31 -18.12
C MET A 24 13.32 33.82 -17.81
N LEU A 25 14.44 33.10 -17.70
CA LEU A 25 14.46 31.71 -17.24
C LEU A 25 14.06 31.58 -15.78
N LEU A 26 14.58 32.42 -14.88
CA LEU A 26 14.22 32.37 -13.46
C LEU A 26 12.71 32.54 -13.24
N VAL A 27 12.09 33.50 -13.95
CA VAL A 27 10.65 33.76 -13.85
C VAL A 27 9.80 32.60 -14.38
N GLY A 28 10.25 31.88 -15.40
CA GLY A 28 9.50 30.75 -15.96
C GLY A 28 9.78 29.40 -15.27
N VAL A 29 11.05 29.08 -15.04
CA VAL A 29 11.48 27.76 -14.58
C VAL A 29 11.22 27.54 -13.10
N ILE A 30 11.45 28.55 -12.24
CA ILE A 30 11.28 28.38 -10.79
C ILE A 30 9.82 28.06 -10.45
N PRO A 31 8.81 28.85 -10.86
CA PRO A 31 7.41 28.54 -10.54
C PRO A 31 6.96 27.21 -11.14
N LEU A 32 7.46 26.86 -12.33
CA LEU A 32 7.18 25.57 -12.94
C LEU A 32 7.69 24.41 -12.08
N VAL A 33 8.98 24.42 -11.70
CA VAL A 33 9.57 23.34 -10.88
C VAL A 33 8.89 23.25 -9.51
N VAL A 34 8.62 24.38 -8.87
CA VAL A 34 7.92 24.42 -7.58
C VAL A 34 6.49 23.88 -7.72
N GLY A 35 5.74 24.32 -8.74
CA GLY A 35 4.38 23.86 -9.00
C GLY A 35 4.33 22.36 -9.30
N LEU A 36 5.29 21.84 -10.09
CA LEU A 36 5.40 20.41 -10.38
C LEU A 36 5.75 19.59 -9.14
N GLY A 37 6.69 20.05 -8.33
CA GLY A 37 7.05 19.39 -7.08
C GLY A 37 5.88 19.36 -6.11
N MET A 38 5.15 20.48 -5.97
CA MET A 38 3.98 20.57 -5.12
C MET A 38 2.83 19.68 -5.61
N ALA A 39 2.54 19.70 -6.92
CA ALA A 39 1.51 18.85 -7.52
C ALA A 39 1.83 17.36 -7.38
N PHE A 40 3.09 16.96 -7.59
CA PHE A 40 3.52 15.57 -7.39
C PHE A 40 3.40 15.15 -5.92
N TRP A 41 3.82 16.01 -4.99
CA TRP A 41 3.72 15.75 -3.56
C TRP A 41 2.26 15.63 -3.12
N GLN A 42 1.40 16.58 -3.50
CA GLN A 42 -0.02 16.57 -3.17
C GLN A 42 -0.73 15.36 -3.80
N GLY A 43 -0.52 15.11 -5.09
CA GLY A 43 -1.12 13.96 -5.78
C GLY A 43 -0.70 12.62 -5.20
N SER A 44 0.57 12.48 -4.80
CA SER A 44 1.07 11.26 -4.15
C SER A 44 0.44 11.04 -2.77
N GLN A 45 0.20 12.10 -1.99
CA GLN A 45 -0.48 12.00 -0.69
C GLN A 45 -1.96 11.63 -0.85
N GLU A 46 -2.67 12.27 -1.78
CA GLU A 46 -4.08 11.99 -2.07
C GLU A 46 -4.28 10.53 -2.53
N ILE A 47 -3.42 10.03 -3.42
CA ILE A 47 -3.50 8.61 -3.82
C ILE A 47 -3.28 7.69 -2.62
N ARG A 48 -2.33 7.99 -1.72
CA ARG A 48 -2.11 7.16 -0.53
C ARG A 48 -3.34 7.11 0.36
N GLU A 49 -3.93 8.26 0.64
CA GLU A 49 -5.09 8.36 1.52
C GLU A 49 -6.32 7.66 0.93
N VAL A 50 -6.65 7.98 -0.33
CA VAL A 50 -7.82 7.43 -1.03
C VAL A 50 -7.67 5.92 -1.24
N SER A 51 -6.48 5.46 -1.67
CA SER A 51 -6.23 4.04 -1.84
C SER A 51 -6.15 3.30 -0.51
N GLY A 52 -5.60 3.91 0.53
CA GLY A 52 -5.58 3.37 1.89
C GLY A 52 -6.99 3.14 2.43
N GLU A 53 -7.87 4.14 2.38
CA GLU A 53 -9.27 3.98 2.78
C GLU A 53 -10.04 2.98 1.90
N SER A 54 -9.74 2.93 0.60
CA SER A 54 -10.32 1.91 -0.29
C SER A 54 -9.88 0.49 0.09
N PHE A 55 -8.60 0.28 0.40
CA PHE A 55 -8.08 -1.03 0.80
C PHE A 55 -8.58 -1.45 2.18
N LYS A 56 -8.71 -0.52 3.12
CA LYS A 56 -9.38 -0.77 4.42
C LYS A 56 -10.83 -1.21 4.21
N ALA A 57 -11.57 -0.56 3.32
CA ALA A 57 -12.94 -0.95 2.99
C ALA A 57 -13.00 -2.36 2.35
N LEU A 58 -12.08 -2.66 1.43
CA LEU A 58 -11.95 -3.99 0.82
C LEU A 58 -11.60 -5.06 1.86
N ALA A 59 -10.65 -4.79 2.77
CA ALA A 59 -10.26 -5.69 3.84
C ALA A 59 -11.45 -5.95 4.78
N THR A 60 -12.18 -4.90 5.15
CA THR A 60 -13.39 -4.99 5.99
C THR A 60 -14.46 -5.85 5.33
N GLU A 61 -14.71 -5.64 4.04
CA GLU A 61 -15.69 -6.43 3.29
C GLU A 61 -15.25 -7.89 3.14
N ALA A 62 -13.96 -8.14 2.92
CA ALA A 62 -13.40 -9.48 2.90
C ALA A 62 -13.54 -10.18 4.27
N ALA A 63 -13.22 -9.49 5.35
CA ALA A 63 -13.37 -10.02 6.71
C ALA A 63 -14.82 -10.39 7.00
N ARG A 64 -15.76 -9.51 6.66
CA ARG A 64 -17.20 -9.74 6.82
C ARG A 64 -17.68 -10.95 6.03
N LYS A 65 -17.24 -11.12 4.77
CA LYS A 65 -17.57 -12.30 3.95
C LYS A 65 -17.02 -13.58 4.55
N LEU A 66 -15.79 -13.56 5.06
CA LEU A 66 -15.19 -14.72 5.71
C LEU A 66 -15.90 -15.06 7.01
N ASP A 67 -16.25 -14.08 7.85
CA ASP A 67 -17.04 -14.29 9.06
C ASP A 67 -18.41 -14.92 8.74
N LEU A 68 -19.09 -14.47 7.68
CA LEU A 68 -20.35 -15.08 7.25
C LEU A 68 -20.16 -16.54 6.81
N LEU A 69 -19.11 -16.83 6.06
CA LEU A 69 -18.78 -18.18 5.60
C LEU A 69 -18.43 -19.12 6.78
N LEU A 70 -17.69 -18.63 7.77
CA LEU A 70 -17.43 -19.36 9.02
C LEU A 70 -18.70 -19.54 9.86
N ALA A 71 -19.54 -18.51 9.98
CA ALA A 71 -20.80 -18.58 10.72
C ALA A 71 -21.75 -19.62 10.11
N GLU A 72 -21.81 -19.72 8.79
CA GLU A 72 -22.55 -20.77 8.09
C GLU A 72 -22.01 -22.16 8.49
N GLU A 73 -20.69 -22.39 8.43
CA GLU A 73 -20.10 -23.68 8.82
C GLU A 73 -20.28 -24.03 10.29
N ILE A 74 -20.22 -23.04 11.18
CA ILE A 74 -20.52 -23.21 12.60
C ILE A 74 -21.98 -23.63 12.76
N ALA A 75 -22.92 -22.98 12.07
CA ALA A 75 -24.33 -23.36 12.11
C ALA A 75 -24.58 -24.77 11.55
N HIS A 76 -23.88 -25.16 10.48
CA HIS A 76 -23.91 -26.52 9.95
C HIS A 76 -23.40 -27.54 10.97
N THR A 77 -22.25 -27.27 11.59
CA THR A 77 -21.64 -28.14 12.59
C THR A 77 -22.50 -28.22 13.87
N ALA A 78 -23.16 -27.11 14.24
CA ALA A 78 -24.06 -27.06 15.38
C ALA A 78 -25.33 -27.89 15.19
N ARG A 79 -25.83 -28.06 13.96
CA ARG A 79 -26.95 -28.97 13.71
C ARG A 79 -26.59 -30.41 14.03
N ILE A 80 -25.36 -30.83 13.72
CA ILE A 80 -24.85 -32.16 14.07
C ILE A 80 -24.72 -32.28 15.59
N ALA A 81 -24.12 -31.30 16.26
CA ALA A 81 -23.94 -31.33 17.71
C ALA A 81 -25.28 -31.35 18.48
N ASN A 82 -26.34 -30.79 17.91
CA ASN A 82 -27.68 -30.75 18.50
C ASN A 82 -28.61 -31.88 18.01
N ASP A 83 -28.09 -32.89 17.30
CA ASP A 83 -28.91 -34.01 16.85
C ASP A 83 -29.41 -34.83 18.07
N PRO A 84 -30.72 -35.06 18.22
CA PRO A 84 -31.27 -35.80 19.35
C PRO A 84 -30.76 -37.24 19.49
N ALA A 85 -30.37 -37.90 18.40
CA ALA A 85 -29.78 -39.23 18.44
C ALA A 85 -28.34 -39.19 19.00
N ILE A 86 -27.56 -38.16 18.65
CA ILE A 86 -26.20 -37.95 19.20
C ILE A 86 -26.29 -37.66 20.70
N ILE A 87 -27.15 -36.73 21.10
CA ILE A 87 -27.35 -36.34 22.50
C ILE A 87 -27.74 -37.57 23.34
N ARG A 88 -28.79 -38.29 22.94
CA ARG A 88 -29.28 -39.47 23.68
C ARG A 88 -28.24 -40.57 23.80
N ALA A 89 -27.48 -40.84 22.74
CA ALA A 89 -26.43 -41.87 22.77
C ALA A 89 -25.28 -41.49 23.73
N LEU A 90 -24.93 -40.22 23.81
CA LEU A 90 -23.91 -39.71 24.74
C LEU A 90 -24.42 -39.68 26.19
N GLU A 91 -25.68 -39.30 26.41
CA GLU A 91 -26.33 -39.37 27.73
C GLU A 91 -26.35 -40.82 28.26
N GLN A 92 -26.80 -41.78 27.44
CA GLN A 92 -26.80 -43.20 27.80
C GLN A 92 -25.40 -43.70 28.16
N ARG A 93 -24.38 -43.27 27.41
CA ARG A 93 -22.98 -43.65 27.67
C ARG A 93 -22.46 -43.04 28.97
N ARG A 94 -22.77 -41.77 29.26
CA ARG A 94 -22.43 -41.12 30.53
C ARG A 94 -23.07 -41.86 31.70
N ASP A 95 -24.36 -42.15 31.59
CA ASP A 95 -25.14 -42.75 32.67
C ASP A 95 -24.69 -44.18 32.97
N ALA A 96 -24.44 -44.99 31.92
CA ALA A 96 -23.86 -46.33 32.06
C ALA A 96 -22.46 -46.35 32.70
N ARG A 97 -21.74 -45.22 32.67
CA ARG A 97 -20.40 -45.09 33.23
C ARG A 97 -20.39 -44.51 34.64
N GLY A 98 -21.42 -43.74 35.02
CA GLY A 98 -21.61 -43.25 36.40
C GLY A 98 -21.63 -44.39 37.43
N ASP A 99 -22.04 -45.58 36.99
CA ASP A 99 -22.05 -46.80 37.81
C ASP A 99 -20.69 -47.53 37.90
N SER A 100 -19.70 -47.17 37.07
CA SER A 100 -18.40 -47.86 36.98
C SER A 100 -17.24 -46.96 37.40
N LYS A 101 -16.77 -47.12 38.65
CA LYS A 101 -15.75 -46.26 39.29
C LYS A 101 -14.29 -46.54 38.90
N SER A 102 -13.99 -47.36 37.89
CA SER A 102 -12.59 -47.71 37.55
C SER A 102 -12.31 -47.56 36.05
N PRO A 103 -11.15 -47.00 35.64
CA PRO A 103 -10.68 -47.13 34.27
C PRO A 103 -10.42 -48.61 34.01
N THR A 104 -11.37 -49.28 33.37
CA THR A 104 -11.28 -50.69 33.05
C THR A 104 -10.07 -50.91 32.14
N THR A 105 -9.19 -51.86 32.49
CA THR A 105 -8.07 -52.35 31.66
C THR A 105 -8.49 -52.53 30.19
N ALA A 106 -9.73 -52.94 29.96
CA ALA A 106 -10.36 -53.06 28.64
C ALA A 106 -10.32 -51.78 27.76
N LEU A 107 -10.43 -50.58 28.35
CA LEU A 107 -10.34 -49.31 27.60
C LEU A 107 -8.90 -49.03 27.17
N THR A 108 -7.92 -49.37 28.00
CA THR A 108 -6.51 -49.24 27.67
C THR A 108 -6.10 -50.25 26.60
N ASP A 109 -6.58 -51.49 26.70
CA ASP A 109 -6.37 -52.50 25.66
C ASP A 109 -7.01 -52.08 24.34
N PHE A 110 -8.23 -51.55 24.38
CA PHE A 110 -8.89 -51.04 23.18
C PHE A 110 -8.12 -49.88 22.54
N GLU A 111 -7.61 -48.94 23.34
CA GLU A 111 -6.79 -47.83 22.87
C GLU A 111 -5.54 -48.31 22.13
N GLN A 112 -4.86 -49.34 22.65
CA GLN A 112 -3.69 -49.91 21.98
C GLN A 112 -4.04 -50.55 20.64
N ARG A 113 -5.15 -51.30 20.58
CA ARG A 113 -5.64 -51.87 19.31
C ARG A 113 -6.04 -50.79 18.30
N TRP A 114 -6.67 -49.71 18.75
CA TRP A 114 -6.99 -48.55 17.90
C TRP A 114 -5.72 -47.92 17.33
N LYS A 115 -4.70 -47.67 18.17
CA LYS A 115 -3.40 -47.14 17.73
C LYS A 115 -2.70 -48.07 16.73
N ALA A 116 -2.78 -49.38 16.96
CA ALA A 116 -2.24 -50.39 16.07
C ALA A 116 -3.06 -50.61 14.79
N LYS A 117 -4.16 -49.86 14.59
CA LYS A 117 -5.08 -49.98 13.45
C LYS A 117 -5.64 -51.39 13.28
N ASP A 118 -5.91 -52.07 14.40
CA ASP A 118 -6.58 -53.37 14.42
C ASP A 118 -7.95 -53.28 13.72
N ALA A 119 -8.20 -54.17 12.76
CA ALA A 119 -9.38 -54.10 11.90
C ALA A 119 -10.69 -54.20 12.69
N ALA A 120 -10.74 -55.02 13.75
CA ALA A 120 -11.93 -55.17 14.58
C ALA A 120 -12.19 -53.93 15.44
N ALA A 121 -11.14 -53.36 16.04
CA ALA A 121 -11.23 -52.12 16.80
C ALA A 121 -11.67 -50.95 15.90
N VAL A 122 -11.06 -50.79 14.72
CA VAL A 122 -11.40 -49.73 13.77
C VAL A 122 -12.85 -49.84 13.31
N LYS A 123 -13.27 -51.03 12.86
CA LYS A 123 -14.64 -51.30 12.42
C LYS A 123 -15.67 -51.04 13.52
N SER A 124 -15.34 -51.34 14.78
CA SER A 124 -16.28 -51.14 15.91
C SER A 124 -16.60 -49.68 16.21
N ILE A 125 -15.75 -48.72 15.83
CA ILE A 125 -16.03 -47.29 15.97
C ILE A 125 -16.60 -46.73 14.67
N ILE A 126 -15.96 -46.98 13.51
CA ILE A 126 -16.35 -46.35 12.24
C ILE A 126 -17.73 -46.82 11.75
N ASN A 127 -18.13 -48.05 12.08
CA ASN A 127 -19.42 -48.60 11.62
C ASN A 127 -20.50 -48.57 12.71
N ASN A 128 -20.30 -47.81 13.78
CA ASN A 128 -21.30 -47.68 14.83
C ASN A 128 -22.38 -46.64 14.46
N PRO A 129 -23.54 -46.62 15.16
CA PRO A 129 -24.64 -45.72 14.82
C PRO A 129 -24.26 -44.23 14.81
N LEU A 130 -23.37 -43.79 15.72
CA LEU A 130 -22.90 -42.40 15.76
C LEU A 130 -22.08 -42.06 14.50
N SER A 131 -21.16 -42.93 14.10
CA SER A 131 -20.34 -42.74 12.91
C SER A 131 -21.17 -42.80 11.62
N THR A 132 -22.17 -43.69 11.55
CA THR A 132 -23.14 -43.72 10.44
C THR A 132 -23.87 -42.39 10.32
N LEU A 133 -24.35 -41.84 11.43
CA LEU A 133 -25.03 -40.54 11.44
C LEU A 133 -24.10 -39.39 11.00
N LEU A 134 -22.84 -39.39 11.45
CA LEU A 134 -21.84 -38.41 10.98
C LEU A 134 -21.65 -38.49 9.46
N HIS A 135 -21.59 -39.71 8.90
CA HIS A 135 -21.52 -39.90 7.44
C HIS A 135 -22.78 -39.42 6.72
N GLU A 136 -23.99 -39.62 7.27
CA GLU A 136 -25.23 -39.11 6.68
C GLU A 136 -25.27 -37.57 6.64
N TYR A 137 -24.80 -36.91 7.71
CA TYR A 137 -24.66 -35.46 7.73
C TYR A 137 -23.65 -34.98 6.69
N PHE A 138 -22.50 -35.65 6.60
CA PHE A 138 -21.44 -35.30 5.65
C PHE A 138 -21.84 -35.51 4.18
N THR A 139 -22.54 -36.60 3.89
CA THR A 139 -23.07 -36.91 2.54
C THR A 139 -24.26 -36.02 2.16
N GLY A 140 -24.78 -35.23 3.12
CA GLY A 140 -25.87 -34.28 2.93
C GLY A 140 -27.26 -34.93 2.88
N VAL A 141 -27.41 -36.13 3.43
CA VAL A 141 -28.73 -36.78 3.59
C VAL A 141 -29.65 -35.92 4.46
N HIS A 142 -29.07 -35.24 5.45
CA HIS A 142 -29.77 -34.34 6.37
C HIS A 142 -29.75 -32.86 5.91
N SER A 143 -29.33 -32.58 4.68
CA SER A 143 -29.40 -31.23 4.11
C SER A 143 -30.83 -30.90 3.66
N ALA A 144 -31.24 -29.63 3.81
CA ALA A 144 -32.55 -29.18 3.31
C ALA A 144 -32.64 -29.35 1.77
N PRO A 145 -33.82 -29.69 1.21
CA PRO A 145 -34.01 -29.76 -0.23
C PRO A 145 -33.57 -28.45 -0.91
N GLY A 146 -32.65 -28.54 -1.89
CA GLY A 146 -32.09 -27.37 -2.58
C GLY A 146 -30.83 -26.76 -1.96
N GLN A 147 -30.43 -27.17 -0.76
CA GLN A 147 -29.13 -26.84 -0.15
C GLN A 147 -28.17 -28.02 -0.30
N LEU A 148 -27.58 -28.19 -1.48
CA LEU A 148 -26.40 -29.05 -1.60
C LEU A 148 -25.28 -28.41 -0.78
N LEU A 149 -24.65 -29.18 0.12
CA LEU A 149 -23.39 -28.76 0.74
C LEU A 149 -22.45 -28.34 -0.40
N PRO A 150 -21.92 -27.10 -0.43
CA PRO A 150 -21.02 -26.68 -1.49
C PRO A 150 -19.87 -27.70 -1.61
N HIS A 151 -19.53 -28.11 -2.83
CA HIS A 151 -18.53 -29.17 -3.06
C HIS A 151 -17.19 -28.89 -2.35
N VAL A 152 -16.85 -27.61 -2.21
CA VAL A 152 -15.68 -27.06 -1.49
C VAL A 152 -15.69 -27.40 0.02
N VAL A 153 -16.86 -27.34 0.66
CA VAL A 153 -17.00 -27.59 2.10
C VAL A 153 -16.83 -29.08 2.43
N ARG A 154 -17.27 -29.94 1.51
CA ARG A 154 -17.07 -31.40 1.64
C ARG A 154 -15.62 -31.80 1.47
N SER A 155 -14.92 -31.25 0.47
CA SER A 155 -13.52 -31.62 0.21
C SER A 155 -12.57 -31.14 1.32
N SER A 156 -12.87 -29.99 1.92
CA SER A 156 -12.05 -29.38 2.96
C SER A 156 -12.15 -30.09 4.32
N THR A 157 -13.23 -30.80 4.63
CA THR A 157 -13.36 -31.51 5.91
C THR A 157 -12.53 -32.79 5.91
N LYS A 158 -11.44 -32.82 6.68
CA LYS A 158 -10.53 -33.97 6.74
C LYS A 158 -10.88 -34.96 7.87
N MET A 159 -11.44 -34.45 8.98
CA MET A 159 -11.94 -35.29 10.07
C MET A 159 -13.23 -34.71 10.65
N LEU A 160 -14.16 -35.58 11.01
CA LEU A 160 -15.36 -35.25 11.78
C LEU A 160 -15.61 -36.39 12.76
N PHE A 161 -15.58 -36.09 14.06
CA PHE A 161 -15.71 -37.10 15.10
C PHE A 161 -16.30 -36.56 16.39
N LEU A 162 -16.78 -37.49 17.21
CA LEU A 162 -17.44 -37.26 18.49
C LEU A 162 -16.61 -37.87 19.61
N THR A 163 -16.56 -37.14 20.72
CA THR A 163 -16.01 -37.62 21.99
C THR A 163 -17.07 -37.65 23.07
N ASP A 164 -16.91 -38.53 24.06
CA ASP A 164 -17.68 -38.46 25.31
C ASP A 164 -17.18 -37.34 26.24
N ALA A 165 -17.88 -37.12 27.35
CA ALA A 165 -17.51 -36.12 28.37
C ALA A 165 -16.14 -36.36 29.04
N GLN A 166 -15.46 -37.49 28.77
CA GLN A 166 -14.09 -37.76 29.22
C GLN A 166 -13.06 -37.61 28.07
N GLY A 167 -13.50 -37.13 26.91
CA GLY A 167 -12.65 -36.98 25.73
C GLY A 167 -12.25 -38.30 25.09
N THR A 168 -13.01 -39.37 25.29
CA THR A 168 -12.80 -40.66 24.60
C THR A 168 -13.53 -40.63 23.26
N LEU A 169 -12.88 -41.10 22.20
CA LEU A 169 -13.50 -41.24 20.88
C LEU A 169 -14.68 -42.21 20.92
N VAL A 170 -15.83 -41.79 20.41
CA VAL A 170 -17.06 -42.61 20.36
C VAL A 170 -17.69 -42.74 18.99
N GLY A 171 -17.35 -41.87 18.04
CA GLY A 171 -17.77 -41.96 16.65
C GLY A 171 -16.88 -41.10 15.76
N THR A 172 -16.63 -41.53 14.53
CA THR A 172 -15.75 -40.83 13.58
C THR A 172 -16.03 -41.27 12.16
N MET A 173 -15.83 -40.37 11.19
CA MET A 173 -15.91 -40.70 9.76
C MET A 173 -14.66 -41.40 9.20
N THR A 174 -13.52 -41.26 9.88
CA THR A 174 -12.23 -41.80 9.44
C THR A 174 -11.51 -42.49 10.60
N ASP A 175 -10.48 -43.26 10.31
CA ASP A 175 -9.67 -43.92 11.32
C ASP A 175 -8.53 -43.01 11.86
N HIS A 176 -8.41 -41.77 11.37
CA HIS A 176 -7.34 -40.84 11.73
C HIS A 176 -7.35 -40.44 13.22
N PRO A 177 -8.47 -39.99 13.81
CA PRO A 177 -8.46 -39.39 15.15
C PRO A 177 -7.81 -40.28 16.22
N ALA A 178 -7.10 -39.65 17.16
CA ALA A 178 -6.63 -40.33 18.36
C ALA A 178 -7.81 -40.86 19.19
N PHE A 179 -7.55 -41.79 20.11
CA PHE A 179 -8.63 -42.33 20.95
C PHE A 179 -8.97 -41.45 22.18
N ARG A 180 -8.02 -40.60 22.62
CA ARG A 180 -8.13 -39.76 23.83
C ARG A 180 -7.77 -38.32 23.52
N HIS A 181 -8.62 -37.38 23.95
CA HIS A 181 -8.50 -35.95 23.62
C HIS A 181 -8.59 -35.00 24.82
N GLN A 182 -8.80 -35.50 26.04
CA GLN A 182 -8.96 -34.66 27.25
C GLN A 182 -7.84 -33.61 27.51
N LYS A 183 -6.66 -33.80 26.90
CA LYS A 183 -5.50 -32.92 27.03
C LYS A 183 -5.33 -31.93 25.86
N THR A 184 -6.14 -32.03 24.80
CA THR A 184 -6.02 -31.12 23.65
C THR A 184 -6.66 -29.78 23.96
N HIS A 185 -6.11 -28.71 23.38
CA HIS A 185 -6.62 -27.35 23.59
C HIS A 185 -8.06 -27.21 23.11
N TRP A 186 -8.36 -27.74 21.92
CA TRP A 186 -9.72 -27.73 21.38
C TRP A 186 -10.74 -28.42 22.27
N TRP A 187 -10.37 -29.53 22.93
CA TRP A 187 -11.32 -30.28 23.76
C TRP A 187 -11.57 -29.54 25.07
N GLN A 188 -10.52 -29.05 25.72
CA GLN A 188 -10.63 -28.26 26.95
C GLN A 188 -11.39 -26.95 26.71
N GLY A 189 -11.12 -26.31 25.58
CA GLY A 189 -11.79 -25.08 25.15
C GLY A 189 -13.27 -25.28 24.86
N ALA A 190 -13.64 -26.37 24.18
CA ALA A 190 -15.03 -26.67 23.88
C ALA A 190 -15.82 -27.20 25.08
N PHE A 191 -15.19 -28.06 25.89
CA PHE A 191 -15.79 -28.62 27.11
C PHE A 191 -15.98 -27.54 28.19
N ASN A 192 -15.02 -26.62 28.31
CA ASN A 192 -15.06 -25.44 29.19
C ASN A 192 -15.68 -25.72 30.58
N LYS A 193 -15.05 -26.62 31.35
CA LYS A 193 -15.52 -27.02 32.70
C LYS A 193 -16.99 -27.48 32.72
N ALA A 194 -17.39 -28.25 31.72
CA ALA A 194 -18.76 -28.76 31.50
C ALA A 194 -19.83 -27.71 31.20
N VAL A 195 -19.48 -26.42 31.09
CA VAL A 195 -20.41 -25.35 30.66
C VAL A 195 -20.65 -25.40 29.15
N GLY A 196 -19.63 -25.81 28.40
CA GLY A 196 -19.67 -25.80 26.94
C GLY A 196 -19.41 -24.41 26.36
N LYS A 197 -18.58 -24.34 25.33
CA LYS A 197 -18.36 -23.13 24.53
C LYS A 197 -17.98 -23.52 23.11
N LEU A 198 -18.40 -22.76 22.10
CA LEU A 198 -17.77 -22.87 20.78
C LEU A 198 -16.27 -22.58 20.92
N TYR A 199 -15.44 -23.44 20.33
CA TYR A 199 -14.01 -23.24 20.28
C TYR A 199 -13.49 -23.47 18.87
N ILE A 200 -12.83 -22.46 18.33
CA ILE A 200 -12.08 -22.56 17.09
C ILE A 200 -10.60 -22.67 17.46
N GLU A 201 -9.94 -23.73 17.00
CA GLU A 201 -8.49 -23.83 17.14
C GLU A 201 -7.84 -23.20 15.92
N ASP A 202 -6.83 -22.37 16.17
CA ASP A 202 -6.08 -21.70 15.13
C ASP A 202 -5.36 -22.68 14.20
N ILE A 203 -4.78 -22.14 13.13
CA ILE A 203 -4.11 -22.91 12.12
C ILE A 203 -2.91 -23.67 12.69
N ARG A 204 -2.85 -24.96 12.38
CA ARG A 204 -1.73 -25.83 12.73
C ARG A 204 -1.50 -26.86 11.64
N PHE A 205 -0.31 -27.41 11.59
CA PHE A 205 -0.04 -28.56 10.74
C PHE A 205 -0.58 -29.83 11.39
N GLU A 206 -1.31 -30.66 10.62
CA GLU A 206 -1.86 -31.94 11.07
C GLU A 206 -1.21 -33.10 10.31
N ASP A 207 -0.33 -33.82 10.99
CA ASP A 207 0.50 -34.89 10.41
C ASP A 207 -0.35 -36.01 9.78
N GLN A 208 -1.50 -36.34 10.38
CA GLN A 208 -2.34 -37.44 9.93
C GLN A 208 -2.96 -37.24 8.56
N VAL A 209 -3.14 -35.97 8.15
CA VAL A 209 -3.75 -35.58 6.87
C VAL A 209 -2.79 -34.76 6.01
N ASN A 210 -1.56 -34.53 6.49
CA ASN A 210 -0.48 -33.82 5.82
C ASN A 210 -0.91 -32.45 5.25
N ALA A 211 -1.63 -31.68 6.06
CA ALA A 211 -2.18 -30.39 5.66
C ALA A 211 -2.21 -29.40 6.84
N TYR A 212 -2.22 -28.11 6.51
CA TYR A 212 -2.54 -27.08 7.48
C TYR A 212 -4.06 -26.99 7.66
N VAL A 213 -4.49 -27.14 8.90
CA VAL A 213 -5.89 -27.23 9.26
C VAL A 213 -6.22 -26.23 10.36
N PHE A 214 -7.48 -25.79 10.38
CA PHE A 214 -8.11 -25.22 11.56
C PHE A 214 -9.21 -26.17 12.04
N SER A 215 -9.70 -26.01 13.26
CA SER A 215 -10.75 -26.88 13.77
C SER A 215 -11.90 -26.10 14.40
N ILE A 216 -13.11 -26.64 14.25
CA ILE A 216 -14.33 -26.14 14.89
C ILE A 216 -14.79 -27.21 15.87
N SER A 217 -14.86 -26.84 17.15
CA SER A 217 -15.27 -27.73 18.23
C SER A 217 -16.53 -27.18 18.90
N LEU A 218 -17.56 -28.02 18.97
CA LEU A 218 -18.83 -27.68 19.57
C LEU A 218 -19.18 -28.67 20.69
N PRO A 219 -19.61 -28.18 21.87
CA PRO A 219 -20.11 -29.05 22.91
C PRO A 219 -21.42 -29.68 22.49
N VAL A 220 -21.61 -30.94 22.82
CA VAL A 220 -22.91 -31.60 22.81
C VAL A 220 -23.50 -31.46 24.20
N MET A 221 -24.63 -30.78 24.30
CA MET A 221 -25.26 -30.44 25.57
C MET A 221 -26.28 -31.50 25.97
N ASP A 222 -26.34 -31.79 27.28
CA ASP A 222 -27.40 -32.59 27.89
C ASP A 222 -28.75 -31.89 27.73
N SER A 223 -29.79 -32.69 27.46
CA SER A 223 -31.15 -32.20 27.22
C SER A 223 -31.84 -31.62 28.47
N LEU A 224 -31.40 -31.97 29.68
CA LEU A 224 -32.07 -31.64 30.95
C LEU A 224 -31.17 -30.85 31.92
N ARG A 225 -29.88 -31.16 31.96
CA ARG A 225 -28.90 -30.66 32.94
C ARG A 225 -28.09 -29.47 32.43
N TYR A 226 -28.17 -29.15 31.14
CA TYR A 226 -27.37 -28.11 30.48
C TYR A 226 -25.85 -28.27 30.71
N GLU A 227 -25.38 -29.51 30.89
CA GLU A 227 -23.97 -29.86 31.00
C GLU A 227 -23.46 -30.52 29.72
N VAL A 228 -22.16 -30.42 29.44
CA VAL A 228 -21.54 -31.07 28.28
C VAL A 228 -21.50 -32.60 28.46
N VAL A 229 -22.14 -33.35 27.54
CA VAL A 229 -22.11 -34.82 27.50
C VAL A 229 -21.09 -35.38 26.50
N GLY A 230 -20.57 -34.53 25.62
CA GLY A 230 -19.53 -34.85 24.67
C GLY A 230 -19.11 -33.63 23.86
N VAL A 231 -18.14 -33.81 22.96
CA VAL A 231 -17.70 -32.73 22.07
C VAL A 231 -17.67 -33.26 20.64
N LEU A 232 -18.30 -32.54 19.73
CA LEU A 232 -18.18 -32.71 18.29
C LEU A 232 -16.98 -31.89 17.82
N HIS A 233 -16.06 -32.54 17.10
CA HIS A 233 -14.86 -31.92 16.58
C HIS A 233 -14.76 -32.11 15.07
N ARG A 234 -14.51 -31.02 14.36
CA ARG A 234 -14.34 -31.00 12.91
C ARG A 234 -13.00 -30.37 12.55
N VAL A 235 -12.22 -31.07 11.76
CA VAL A 235 -10.91 -30.63 11.26
C VAL A 235 -11.03 -30.30 9.78
N ILE A 236 -10.63 -29.08 9.42
CA ILE A 236 -10.86 -28.49 8.10
C ILE A 236 -9.53 -28.02 7.52
N ASP A 237 -9.24 -28.45 6.30
CA ASP A 237 -8.11 -27.94 5.51
C ASP A 237 -8.31 -26.46 5.18
N ALA A 238 -7.40 -25.64 5.71
CA ALA A 238 -7.51 -24.19 5.62
C ALA A 238 -7.40 -23.70 4.17
N LYS A 239 -6.54 -24.33 3.35
CA LYS A 239 -6.34 -23.92 1.95
C LYS A 239 -7.60 -24.21 1.14
N GLU A 240 -8.09 -25.44 1.18
CA GLU A 240 -9.30 -25.83 0.43
C GLU A 240 -10.52 -25.00 0.85
N PHE A 241 -10.61 -24.65 2.13
CA PHE A 241 -11.73 -23.89 2.67
C PHE A 241 -11.70 -22.40 2.29
N PHE A 242 -10.57 -21.72 2.50
CA PHE A 242 -10.49 -20.26 2.35
C PHE A 242 -10.16 -19.80 0.93
N SER A 243 -9.40 -20.58 0.15
CA SER A 243 -8.95 -20.16 -1.18
C SER A 243 -10.08 -19.70 -2.12
N PRO A 244 -11.27 -20.34 -2.16
CA PRO A 244 -12.36 -19.88 -3.01
C PRO A 244 -12.92 -18.50 -2.66
N ALA A 245 -12.81 -18.07 -1.40
CA ALA A 245 -13.26 -16.75 -0.95
C ALA A 245 -12.16 -15.68 -1.09
N THR A 246 -10.90 -16.05 -0.89
CA THR A 246 -9.77 -15.10 -0.92
C THR A 246 -9.17 -14.94 -2.32
N HIS A 247 -9.01 -16.02 -3.10
CA HIS A 247 -8.26 -15.98 -4.36
C HIS A 247 -9.03 -15.33 -5.52
N VAL A 248 -10.35 -15.26 -5.42
CA VAL A 248 -11.21 -14.59 -6.42
C VAL A 248 -11.15 -13.08 -6.32
N THR A 249 -10.77 -12.53 -5.16
CA THR A 249 -10.72 -11.09 -4.93
C THR A 249 -9.33 -10.55 -5.27
N ARG A 250 -9.07 -10.40 -6.58
CA ARG A 250 -7.87 -9.73 -7.12
C ARG A 250 -8.27 -8.43 -7.79
N PHE A 251 -7.43 -7.41 -7.67
CA PHE A 251 -7.63 -6.11 -8.28
C PHE A 251 -6.29 -5.54 -8.73
N GLY A 252 -6.31 -4.83 -9.86
CA GLY A 252 -5.07 -4.51 -10.54
C GLY A 252 -4.29 -5.77 -10.97
N LYS A 253 -2.97 -5.68 -11.03
CA LYS A 253 -2.05 -6.76 -11.40
C LYS A 253 -1.52 -7.48 -10.16
N THR A 254 -1.26 -6.73 -9.09
CA THR A 254 -0.65 -7.23 -7.85
C THR A 254 -1.63 -7.36 -6.69
N GLY A 255 -2.75 -6.64 -6.73
CA GLY A 255 -3.65 -6.50 -5.59
C GLY A 255 -4.45 -7.76 -5.28
N HIS A 256 -4.45 -8.18 -4.01
CA HIS A 256 -5.19 -9.35 -3.56
C HIS A 256 -5.49 -9.33 -2.06
N VAL A 257 -6.44 -10.17 -1.65
CA VAL A 257 -6.82 -10.40 -0.25
C VAL A 257 -5.98 -11.53 0.34
N MET A 258 -5.51 -11.34 1.57
CA MET A 258 -4.87 -12.36 2.41
C MET A 258 -5.62 -12.52 3.72
N LEU A 259 -5.47 -13.69 4.33
CA LEU A 259 -5.91 -14.02 5.68
C LEU A 259 -4.71 -14.53 6.48
N ILE A 260 -4.49 -13.94 7.66
CA ILE A 260 -3.43 -14.33 8.61
C ILE A 260 -4.01 -14.48 10.01
N ASP A 261 -3.30 -15.21 10.87
CA ASP A 261 -3.51 -15.17 12.31
C ASP A 261 -2.81 -13.95 12.96
N THR A 262 -2.98 -13.80 14.27
CA THR A 262 -2.37 -12.72 15.07
C THR A 262 -0.83 -12.79 15.13
N ASN A 263 -0.25 -13.96 14.84
CA ASN A 263 1.19 -14.20 14.83
C ASN A 263 1.81 -13.97 13.43
N GLY A 264 1.00 -13.57 12.44
CA GLY A 264 1.45 -13.40 11.06
C GLY A 264 1.64 -14.71 10.30
N ILE A 265 1.04 -15.82 10.74
CA ILE A 265 0.99 -17.07 9.97
C ILE A 265 -0.09 -16.94 8.89
N VAL A 266 0.29 -17.24 7.64
CA VAL A 266 -0.61 -17.20 6.49
C VAL A 266 -1.65 -18.31 6.59
N VAL A 267 -2.92 -17.95 6.74
CA VAL A 267 -4.05 -18.88 6.65
C VAL A 267 -4.45 -19.08 5.20
N SER A 268 -4.53 -17.99 4.42
CA SER A 268 -4.85 -18.04 3.00
C SER A 268 -4.22 -16.89 2.23
N CYS A 269 -3.50 -17.22 1.16
CA CYS A 269 -2.90 -16.26 0.24
C CYS A 269 -2.85 -16.87 -1.17
N PRO A 270 -3.13 -16.08 -2.23
CA PRO A 270 -3.00 -16.56 -3.61
C PRO A 270 -1.55 -16.78 -4.06
N ILE A 271 -0.56 -16.28 -3.31
CA ILE A 271 0.87 -16.32 -3.64
C ILE A 271 1.63 -17.21 -2.64
N LEU A 272 1.46 -16.97 -1.34
CA LEU A 272 2.16 -17.71 -0.28
C LEU A 272 1.45 -19.03 0.09
N PRO A 273 2.18 -20.11 0.39
CA PRO A 273 1.60 -21.31 0.95
C PRO A 273 0.96 -21.05 2.31
N THR A 274 -0.13 -21.75 2.61
CA THR A 274 -0.71 -21.75 3.96
C THR A 274 0.29 -22.28 5.00
N GLY A 275 0.32 -21.66 6.17
CA GLY A 275 1.16 -22.05 7.32
C GLY A 275 2.54 -21.38 7.38
N VAL A 276 2.92 -20.62 6.35
CA VAL A 276 4.20 -19.87 6.37
C VAL A 276 4.02 -18.55 7.13
N PRO A 277 5.02 -18.09 7.91
CA PRO A 277 4.99 -16.76 8.47
C PRO A 277 5.18 -15.70 7.38
N LEU A 278 4.65 -14.50 7.61
CA LEU A 278 5.00 -13.32 6.81
C LEU A 278 6.51 -13.09 6.82
N SER A 279 7.04 -12.66 5.68
CA SER A 279 8.48 -12.46 5.48
C SER A 279 9.07 -11.33 6.33
N ASP A 280 8.29 -10.29 6.64
CA ASP A 280 8.69 -9.19 7.52
C ASP A 280 7.91 -9.20 8.84
N PRO A 281 8.54 -9.61 9.95
CA PRO A 281 7.90 -9.60 11.27
C PRO A 281 7.47 -8.21 11.75
N LYS A 282 8.07 -7.14 11.23
CA LYS A 282 7.69 -5.76 11.59
C LYS A 282 6.31 -5.37 11.05
N LEU A 283 5.82 -6.08 10.04
CA LEU A 283 4.51 -5.85 9.46
C LEU A 283 3.39 -6.31 10.39
N ILE A 284 3.60 -7.38 11.15
CA ILE A 284 2.58 -8.03 12.00
C ILE A 284 1.84 -7.02 12.89
N PRO A 285 2.51 -6.26 13.79
CA PRO A 285 1.80 -5.32 14.66
C PRO A 285 1.11 -4.16 13.93
N LEU A 286 1.45 -3.92 12.66
CA LEU A 286 0.82 -2.87 11.84
C LEU A 286 -0.50 -3.33 11.20
N VAL A 287 -0.69 -4.64 11.02
CA VAL A 287 -1.85 -5.22 10.32
C VAL A 287 -2.73 -6.11 11.19
N THR A 288 -2.32 -6.39 12.43
CA THR A 288 -3.12 -7.09 13.45
C THR A 288 -3.80 -6.23 14.55
N PRO A 289 -3.99 -4.89 14.43
CA PRO A 289 -4.86 -4.18 15.36
C PRO A 289 -6.32 -4.66 15.30
N GLN A 290 -7.01 -4.59 16.45
CA GLN A 290 -8.39 -5.05 16.65
C GLN A 290 -9.48 -4.14 16.03
N HIS A 291 -9.09 -3.21 15.18
CA HIS A 291 -10.00 -2.33 14.44
C HIS A 291 -9.54 -2.26 12.98
N PRO A 292 -10.46 -2.10 12.01
CA PRO A 292 -10.07 -1.90 10.63
C PRO A 292 -9.21 -0.63 10.48
N GLY A 293 -8.26 -0.68 9.56
CA GLY A 293 -7.35 0.43 9.31
C GLY A 293 -6.58 0.25 8.01
N TRP A 294 -5.70 1.21 7.74
CA TRP A 294 -4.69 1.06 6.71
C TRP A 294 -3.37 1.63 7.20
N VAL A 295 -2.27 1.12 6.63
CA VAL A 295 -0.90 1.49 6.97
C VAL A 295 -0.05 1.55 5.71
N GLN A 296 1.01 2.35 5.79
CA GLN A 296 2.13 2.28 4.85
C GLN A 296 3.22 1.43 5.48
N ALA A 297 3.69 0.41 4.77
CA ALA A 297 4.76 -0.48 5.22
C ALA A 297 5.87 -0.56 4.17
N SER A 298 7.09 -0.89 4.60
CA SER A 298 8.24 -1.16 3.70
C SER A 298 8.27 -2.59 3.16
N SER A 299 7.19 -3.34 3.34
CA SER A 299 7.05 -4.71 2.87
C SER A 299 5.59 -5.01 2.58
N ASP A 300 5.38 -5.91 1.65
CA ASP A 300 4.10 -6.50 1.27
C ASP A 300 3.82 -7.84 1.97
N GLY A 301 4.73 -8.31 2.82
CA GLY A 301 4.67 -9.63 3.45
C GLY A 301 5.18 -10.78 2.56
N HIS A 302 5.53 -10.53 1.29
CA HIS A 302 5.97 -11.51 0.30
C HIS A 302 7.48 -11.50 0.03
N GLY A 303 8.24 -10.70 0.77
CA GLY A 303 9.70 -10.55 0.65
C GLY A 303 10.11 -9.33 -0.17
N GLY A 304 9.15 -8.59 -0.74
CA GLY A 304 9.40 -7.29 -1.34
C GLY A 304 9.83 -6.26 -0.30
N GLN A 305 10.73 -5.36 -0.72
CA GLN A 305 11.18 -4.20 0.08
C GLN A 305 10.52 -2.89 -0.40
N ASP A 306 9.60 -3.00 -1.35
CA ASP A 306 8.91 -1.84 -1.87
C ASP A 306 7.90 -1.35 -0.85
N THR A 307 7.82 -0.03 -0.76
CA THR A 307 6.77 0.59 0.06
C THR A 307 5.42 0.09 -0.43
N SER A 308 4.51 -0.24 0.47
CA SER A 308 3.20 -0.80 0.15
C SER A 308 2.14 -0.11 0.99
N VAL A 309 0.98 0.11 0.39
CA VAL A 309 -0.22 0.59 1.09
C VAL A 309 -1.07 -0.64 1.38
N ILE A 310 -1.39 -0.85 2.65
CA ILE A 310 -2.05 -2.06 3.13
C ILE A 310 -3.29 -1.66 3.92
N GLY A 311 -4.46 -2.15 3.50
CA GLY A 311 -5.67 -2.12 4.31
C GLY A 311 -5.81 -3.41 5.10
N PHE A 312 -6.31 -3.35 6.32
CA PHE A 312 -6.51 -4.53 7.17
C PHE A 312 -7.81 -4.44 7.96
N ALA A 313 -8.34 -5.60 8.34
CA ALA A 313 -9.50 -5.71 9.22
C ALA A 313 -9.50 -7.04 9.98
N PRO A 314 -9.88 -7.06 11.27
CA PRO A 314 -10.09 -8.30 12.00
C PRO A 314 -11.38 -9.01 11.54
N LEU A 315 -11.46 -10.33 11.80
CA LEU A 315 -12.69 -11.12 11.73
C LEU A 315 -13.31 -11.19 13.13
N PRO A 316 -14.11 -10.20 13.58
CA PRO A 316 -14.49 -10.07 14.97
C PRO A 316 -15.30 -11.25 15.51
N GLU A 317 -16.17 -11.87 14.70
CA GLU A 317 -17.01 -12.97 15.18
C GLU A 317 -16.19 -14.27 15.33
N THR A 318 -15.40 -14.61 14.30
CA THR A 318 -14.49 -15.75 14.35
C THR A 318 -13.47 -15.60 15.47
N SER A 319 -12.85 -14.42 15.60
CA SER A 319 -11.78 -14.17 16.57
C SER A 319 -12.23 -14.29 18.03
N ARG A 320 -13.50 -14.02 18.35
CA ARG A 320 -14.03 -14.24 19.72
C ARG A 320 -14.14 -15.71 20.10
N ALA A 321 -14.29 -16.58 19.11
CA ALA A 321 -14.41 -18.03 19.28
C ALA A 321 -13.06 -18.75 19.20
N THR A 322 -12.06 -18.14 18.57
CA THR A 322 -10.73 -18.72 18.38
C THR A 322 -9.87 -18.63 19.64
N ASN A 323 -9.19 -19.74 19.99
CA ASN A 323 -8.28 -19.85 21.15
C ASN A 323 -8.85 -19.31 22.48
N GLY A 324 -10.18 -19.25 22.60
CA GLY A 324 -10.89 -18.79 23.79
C GLY A 324 -10.93 -17.28 24.02
N SER A 325 -10.17 -16.46 23.28
CA SER A 325 -10.13 -14.99 23.40
C SER A 325 -9.64 -14.32 22.10
N ILE A 326 -10.14 -13.11 21.86
CA ILE A 326 -9.71 -12.25 20.74
C ILE A 326 -8.21 -11.90 20.82
N ASP A 327 -7.64 -11.82 22.02
CA ASP A 327 -6.23 -11.48 22.21
C ASP A 327 -5.28 -12.61 21.79
N ASN A 328 -5.76 -13.86 21.83
CA ASN A 328 -4.95 -15.06 21.60
C ASN A 328 -5.28 -15.79 20.28
N GLY A 329 -6.28 -15.33 19.53
CA GLY A 329 -6.85 -16.05 18.39
C GLY A 329 -7.46 -15.16 17.32
N ALA A 330 -6.97 -13.93 17.14
CA ALA A 330 -7.54 -13.05 16.13
C ALA A 330 -7.04 -13.38 14.71
N TRP A 331 -7.99 -13.52 13.79
CA TRP A 331 -7.70 -13.61 12.36
C TRP A 331 -7.92 -12.25 11.72
N HIS A 332 -7.03 -11.89 10.80
CA HIS A 332 -7.05 -10.61 10.12
C HIS A 332 -7.02 -10.82 8.63
N THR A 333 -7.91 -10.13 7.92
CA THR A 333 -7.69 -9.88 6.51
C THR A 333 -6.72 -8.73 6.36
N PHE A 334 -5.84 -8.83 5.37
CA PHE A 334 -5.16 -7.66 4.87
C PHE A 334 -5.09 -7.71 3.35
N VAL A 335 -5.11 -6.52 2.77
CA VAL A 335 -5.26 -6.25 1.35
C VAL A 335 -4.17 -5.27 0.98
N TRP A 336 -3.39 -5.60 -0.03
CA TRP A 336 -2.30 -4.74 -0.47
C TRP A 336 -2.24 -4.70 -2.00
N GLN A 337 -1.53 -3.69 -2.52
CA GLN A 337 -1.16 -3.56 -3.93
C GLN A 337 0.22 -2.91 -3.98
N SER A 338 1.04 -3.25 -4.98
CA SER A 338 2.38 -2.67 -5.09
C SER A 338 2.34 -1.16 -5.33
N SER A 339 3.23 -0.41 -4.67
CA SER A 339 3.31 1.04 -4.88
C SER A 339 3.63 1.39 -6.32
N ASP A 340 4.48 0.62 -7.00
CA ASP A 340 4.81 0.87 -8.41
C ASP A 340 3.56 0.82 -9.29
N GLU A 341 2.66 -0.13 -9.03
CA GLU A 341 1.40 -0.20 -9.74
C GLU A 341 0.45 0.93 -9.33
N LEU A 342 0.34 1.19 -8.02
CA LEU A 342 -0.54 2.20 -7.44
C LEU A 342 -0.22 3.61 -7.96
N PHE A 343 1.05 3.96 -8.06
CA PHE A 343 1.52 5.29 -8.48
C PHE A 343 1.85 5.37 -9.97
N ALA A 344 1.85 4.27 -10.73
CA ALA A 344 2.14 4.27 -12.18
C ALA A 344 1.34 5.35 -12.95
N PRO A 345 0.03 5.57 -12.70
CA PRO A 345 -0.71 6.62 -13.40
C PRO A 345 -0.15 8.04 -13.14
N ILE A 346 0.22 8.37 -11.90
CA ILE A 346 0.82 9.67 -11.56
C ILE A 346 2.24 9.78 -12.12
N GLN A 347 3.04 8.72 -12.07
CA GLN A 347 4.38 8.72 -12.63
C GLN A 347 4.35 8.97 -14.15
N HIS A 348 3.39 8.38 -14.86
CA HIS A 348 3.21 8.62 -16.29
C HIS A 348 2.78 10.06 -16.57
N LEU A 349 1.82 10.61 -15.80
CA LEU A 349 1.44 12.02 -15.89
C LEU A 349 2.65 12.94 -15.65
N PHE A 350 3.41 12.69 -14.59
CA PHE A 350 4.59 13.48 -14.23
C PHE A 350 5.67 13.43 -15.32
N THR A 351 5.85 12.27 -15.96
CA THR A 351 6.76 12.11 -17.10
C THR A 351 6.37 13.04 -18.25
N TRP A 352 5.09 13.05 -18.65
CA TRP A 352 4.59 13.93 -19.71
C TRP A 352 4.69 15.40 -19.35
N VAL A 353 4.34 15.76 -18.11
CA VAL A 353 4.44 17.15 -17.66
C VAL A 353 5.90 17.61 -17.59
N THR A 354 6.82 16.73 -17.21
CA THR A 354 8.27 17.02 -17.24
C THR A 354 8.77 17.22 -18.67
N VAL A 355 8.32 16.40 -19.62
CA VAL A 355 8.64 16.55 -21.06
C VAL A 355 8.13 17.89 -21.58
N PHE A 356 6.85 18.22 -21.36
CA PHE A 356 6.30 19.52 -21.78
C PHE A 356 6.97 20.70 -21.08
N GLY A 357 7.31 20.55 -19.79
CA GLY A 357 8.07 21.53 -19.04
C GLY A 357 9.46 21.77 -19.65
N ALA A 358 10.19 20.71 -19.99
CA ALA A 358 11.49 20.82 -20.65
C ALA A 358 11.38 21.54 -22.01
N VAL A 359 10.36 21.21 -22.81
CA VAL A 359 10.08 21.92 -24.07
C VAL A 359 9.80 23.40 -23.83
N ALA A 360 8.99 23.75 -22.81
CA ALA A 360 8.71 25.14 -22.45
C ALA A 360 9.97 25.90 -22.02
N VAL A 361 10.87 25.27 -21.26
CA VAL A 361 12.16 25.87 -20.88
C VAL A 361 13.02 26.16 -22.11
N VAL A 362 13.09 25.23 -23.06
CA VAL A 362 13.84 25.42 -24.32
C VAL A 362 13.23 26.58 -25.13
N LEU A 363 11.90 26.67 -25.20
CA LEU A 363 11.21 27.80 -25.86
C LEU A 363 11.46 29.13 -25.15
N LEU A 364 11.45 29.17 -23.82
CA LEU A 364 11.77 30.38 -23.05
C LEU A 364 13.23 30.80 -23.23
N ALA A 365 14.16 29.84 -23.25
CA ALA A 365 15.57 30.10 -23.50
C ALA A 365 15.80 30.67 -24.91
N SER A 366 15.13 30.12 -25.92
CA SER A 366 15.23 30.60 -27.30
C SER A 366 14.62 31.99 -27.47
N LEU A 367 13.43 32.23 -26.90
CA LEU A 367 12.81 33.56 -26.85
C LEU A 367 13.71 34.58 -26.14
N GLY A 368 14.27 34.21 -24.98
CA GLY A 368 15.20 35.06 -24.23
C GLY A 368 16.47 35.36 -25.03
N TYR A 369 17.02 34.39 -25.77
CA TYR A 369 18.17 34.58 -26.64
C TYR A 369 17.86 35.55 -27.80
N VAL A 370 16.71 35.38 -28.46
CA VAL A 370 16.25 36.27 -29.53
C VAL A 370 16.01 37.69 -29.00
N ALA A 371 15.33 37.83 -27.87
CA ALA A 371 15.07 39.12 -27.22
C ALA A 371 16.37 39.81 -26.78
N ALA A 372 17.30 39.08 -26.18
CA ALA A 372 18.61 39.61 -25.83
C ALA A 372 19.41 40.06 -27.07
N GLY A 373 19.25 39.38 -28.20
CA GLY A 373 19.78 39.81 -29.50
C GLY A 373 19.18 41.12 -29.99
N ARG A 374 17.84 41.20 -30.03
CA ARG A 374 17.06 42.33 -30.55
C ARG A 374 17.13 43.59 -29.68
N ILE A 375 17.25 43.46 -28.36
CA ILE A 375 17.23 44.60 -27.43
C ILE A 375 18.65 45.04 -27.05
N VAL A 376 19.49 44.11 -26.58
CA VAL A 376 20.80 44.49 -26.00
C VAL A 376 21.78 44.94 -27.07
N THR A 377 21.68 44.40 -28.29
CA THR A 377 22.63 44.75 -29.36
C THR A 377 22.45 46.21 -29.83
N PRO A 378 21.24 46.70 -30.17
CA PRO A 378 21.03 48.12 -30.49
C PRO A 378 21.37 49.06 -29.33
N VAL A 379 20.99 48.70 -28.09
CA VAL A 379 21.34 49.50 -26.90
C VAL A 379 22.86 49.64 -26.74
N ARG A 380 23.63 48.59 -27.02
CA ARG A 380 25.10 48.65 -26.98
C ARG A 380 25.68 49.50 -28.11
N GLN A 381 25.06 49.50 -29.30
CA GLN A 381 25.45 50.37 -30.40
C GLN A 381 25.21 51.85 -30.05
N LEU A 382 24.04 52.17 -29.48
CA LEU A 382 23.73 53.51 -28.97
C LEU A 382 24.73 53.94 -27.88
N GLN A 383 25.05 53.05 -26.93
CA GLN A 383 26.05 53.32 -25.89
C GLN A 383 27.42 53.67 -26.48
N LEU A 384 27.89 52.90 -27.47
CA LEU A 384 29.19 53.14 -28.11
C LEU A 384 29.21 54.45 -28.89
N ALA A 385 28.12 54.78 -29.59
CA ALA A 385 28.00 56.04 -30.33
C ALA A 385 27.93 57.25 -29.39
N ALA A 386 27.22 57.15 -28.26
CA ALA A 386 27.22 58.19 -27.24
C ALA A 386 28.65 58.41 -26.66
N GLN A 387 29.43 57.34 -26.46
CA GLN A 387 30.82 57.45 -26.03
C GLN A 387 31.73 58.11 -27.08
N SER A 388 31.54 57.83 -28.38
CA SER A 388 32.33 58.48 -29.44
C SER A 388 32.00 59.96 -29.56
N ILE A 389 30.71 60.32 -29.51
CA ILE A 389 30.25 61.72 -29.47
C ILE A 389 30.86 62.46 -28.28
N GLY A 390 30.85 61.85 -27.08
CA GLY A 390 31.46 62.42 -25.87
C GLY A 390 32.98 62.63 -25.97
N ARG A 391 33.67 61.94 -26.90
CA ARG A 391 35.10 62.14 -27.21
C ARG A 391 35.34 63.14 -28.35
N GLY A 392 34.28 63.73 -28.92
CA GLY A 392 34.35 64.64 -30.07
C GLY A 392 34.40 63.92 -31.43
N GLU A 393 34.23 62.59 -31.46
CA GLU A 393 34.24 61.78 -32.69
C GLU A 393 32.84 61.70 -33.29
N LEU A 394 32.43 62.74 -34.01
CA LEU A 394 31.05 62.87 -34.53
C LEU A 394 30.80 62.07 -35.83
N ARG A 395 31.77 61.32 -36.37
CA ARG A 395 31.79 60.99 -37.81
C ARG A 395 30.78 59.94 -38.30
N THR A 396 30.35 58.99 -37.47
CA THR A 396 29.53 57.85 -37.91
C THR A 396 28.06 57.95 -37.48
N PRO A 397 27.09 57.84 -38.41
CA PRO A 397 25.67 57.73 -38.07
C PRO A 397 25.36 56.35 -37.48
N ILE A 398 24.42 56.30 -36.55
CA ILE A 398 23.92 55.07 -35.92
C ILE A 398 22.87 54.48 -36.86
N GLN A 399 23.07 53.24 -37.32
CA GLN A 399 22.13 52.53 -38.20
C GLN A 399 21.47 51.40 -37.43
N ILE A 400 20.32 51.68 -36.83
CA ILE A 400 19.46 50.72 -36.14
C ILE A 400 18.13 50.71 -36.89
N HIS A 401 17.68 49.52 -37.32
CA HIS A 401 16.42 49.33 -38.03
C HIS A 401 15.62 48.23 -37.32
N THR A 402 14.99 48.58 -36.20
CA THR A 402 14.25 47.63 -35.34
C THR A 402 12.73 47.77 -35.49
N GLY A 403 12.24 48.87 -36.06
CA GLY A 403 10.83 49.21 -36.24
C GLY A 403 10.10 49.55 -34.94
N ASP A 404 10.86 49.86 -33.89
CA ASP A 404 10.37 50.11 -32.53
C ASP A 404 11.04 51.36 -31.93
N GLU A 405 10.81 51.63 -30.65
CA GLU A 405 11.31 52.82 -29.95
C GLU A 405 12.85 52.92 -29.94
N LEU A 406 13.58 51.82 -30.19
CA LEU A 406 15.04 51.85 -30.30
C LEU A 406 15.51 52.45 -31.64
N GLU A 407 14.73 52.31 -32.71
CA GLU A 407 14.99 52.96 -34.01
C GLU A 407 14.70 54.46 -33.91
N ASP A 408 13.54 54.85 -33.37
CA ASP A 408 13.18 56.26 -33.13
C ASP A 408 14.27 56.98 -32.31
N LEU A 409 14.78 56.32 -31.26
CA LEU A 409 15.86 56.85 -30.44
C LEU A 409 17.18 57.01 -31.21
N ALA A 410 17.48 56.08 -32.11
CA ALA A 410 18.67 56.16 -32.95
C ALA A 410 18.58 57.33 -33.96
N GLU A 411 17.40 57.57 -34.52
CA GLU A 411 17.14 58.71 -35.40
C GLU A 411 17.31 60.05 -34.68
N GLU A 412 16.75 60.19 -33.49
CA GLU A 412 16.93 61.42 -32.69
C GLU A 412 18.39 61.62 -32.26
N PHE A 413 19.12 60.54 -31.93
CA PHE A 413 20.55 60.62 -31.65
C PHE A 413 21.35 61.11 -32.88
N ASN A 414 21.00 60.63 -34.07
CA ASN A 414 21.61 61.08 -35.31
C ASN A 414 21.32 62.56 -35.59
N ARG A 415 20.08 63.01 -35.34
CA ARG A 415 19.68 64.41 -35.49
C ARG A 415 20.46 65.33 -34.55
N MET A 416 20.60 64.93 -33.29
CA MET A 416 21.43 65.64 -32.31
C MET A 416 22.91 65.69 -32.74
N ASN A 417 23.47 64.57 -33.22
CA ASN A 417 24.86 64.51 -33.71
C ASN A 417 25.09 65.47 -34.90
N GLN A 418 24.12 65.60 -35.80
CA GLN A 418 24.17 66.57 -36.90
C GLN A 418 24.14 68.03 -36.39
N GLN A 419 23.28 68.34 -35.42
CA GLN A 419 23.23 69.68 -34.81
C GLN A 419 24.53 70.04 -34.10
N LEU A 420 25.12 69.10 -33.34
CA LEU A 420 26.44 69.27 -32.72
C LEU A 420 27.53 69.53 -33.76
N LYS A 421 27.59 68.75 -34.85
CA LYS A 421 28.54 69.01 -35.95
C LYS A 421 28.38 70.41 -36.52
N ALA A 422 27.14 70.84 -36.79
CA ALA A 422 26.86 72.16 -37.34
C ALA A 422 27.28 73.27 -36.37
N ALA A 423 27.00 73.11 -35.06
CA ALA A 423 27.43 74.05 -34.03
C ALA A 423 28.96 74.15 -33.92
N PHE A 424 29.68 73.03 -33.93
CA PHE A 424 31.15 73.02 -33.91
C PHE A 424 31.76 73.63 -35.19
N ALA A 425 31.18 73.37 -36.37
CA ALA A 425 31.61 73.99 -37.62
C ALA A 425 31.40 75.51 -37.59
N GLY A 426 30.22 75.96 -37.16
CA GLY A 426 29.91 77.38 -37.00
C GLY A 426 30.84 78.09 -36.00
N LEU A 427 31.15 77.44 -34.86
CA LEU A 427 32.15 77.96 -33.92
C LEU A 427 33.53 78.07 -34.57
N THR A 428 33.95 77.08 -35.36
CA THR A 428 35.25 77.10 -36.05
C THR A 428 35.33 78.24 -37.06
N ASP A 429 34.26 78.48 -37.82
CA ASP A 429 34.17 79.60 -38.76
C ASP A 429 34.18 80.95 -38.03
N GLN A 430 33.49 81.07 -36.89
CA GLN A 430 33.49 82.28 -36.09
C GLN A 430 34.86 82.56 -35.46
N VAL A 431 35.55 81.52 -34.96
CA VAL A 431 36.93 81.61 -34.47
C VAL A 431 37.86 82.03 -35.61
N LYS A 432 37.69 81.48 -36.82
CA LYS A 432 38.51 81.84 -37.99
C LYS A 432 38.30 83.30 -38.39
N LEU A 433 37.06 83.78 -38.43
CA LEU A 433 36.72 85.18 -38.71
C LEU A 433 37.29 86.12 -37.64
N LYS A 434 37.13 85.81 -36.35
CA LYS A 434 37.73 86.60 -35.26
C LYS A 434 39.25 86.59 -35.29
N THR A 435 39.88 85.47 -35.65
CA THR A 435 41.34 85.37 -35.79
C THR A 435 41.84 86.24 -36.95
N GLN A 436 41.11 86.27 -38.08
CA GLN A 436 41.38 87.18 -39.19
C GLN A 436 41.18 88.65 -38.80
N GLU A 437 40.12 88.96 -38.06
CA GLU A 437 39.83 90.32 -37.56
C GLU A 437 40.96 90.80 -36.61
N VAL A 438 41.43 89.94 -35.72
CA VAL A 438 42.59 90.22 -34.84
C VAL A 438 43.88 90.38 -35.65
N GLN A 439 44.13 89.57 -36.68
CA GLN A 439 45.30 89.73 -37.56
C GLN A 439 45.27 91.05 -38.34
N VAL A 440 44.09 91.47 -38.82
CA VAL A 440 43.89 92.76 -39.49
C VAL A 440 44.13 93.93 -38.51
N LEU A 441 43.66 93.80 -37.27
CA LEU A 441 43.91 94.80 -36.21
C LEU A 441 45.38 94.85 -35.78
N GLN A 442 46.09 93.72 -35.72
CA GLN A 442 47.53 93.69 -35.50
C GLN A 442 48.28 94.39 -36.63
N GLN A 443 47.92 94.13 -37.89
CA GLN A 443 48.51 94.84 -39.03
C GLN A 443 48.22 96.35 -39.05
N SER A 444 47.08 96.80 -38.51
CA SER A 444 46.81 98.25 -38.38
C SER A 444 47.49 98.89 -37.18
N THR A 445 47.85 98.12 -36.15
CA THR A 445 48.60 98.61 -34.98
C THR A 445 50.11 98.70 -35.26
N ASP A 446 50.65 97.82 -36.12
CA ASP A 446 52.06 97.88 -36.58
C ASP A 446 52.32 99.00 -37.61
N GLN A 447 51.27 99.71 -38.06
CA GLN A 447 51.34 100.87 -38.97
C GLN A 447 51.23 102.23 -38.26
N ILE A 448 51.25 102.25 -36.92
CA ILE A 448 51.40 103.44 -36.07
C ILE A 448 52.78 103.38 -35.42
#